data_AF-X1A4Z6-F1
#
_entry.id   AF-X1A4Z6-F1
#
_cell.length_a   1.000
_cell.length_b   1.000
_cell.length_c   1.000
_cell.angle_alpha   90.00
_cell.angle_beta   90.00
_cell.angle_gamma   90.00
#
_symmetry.space_group_name_H-M   'P 1'
#
loop_
_entity.id
_entity.type
_entity.pdbx_description
1 polymer ?
#
loop_
_entity_poly.entity_id
_entity_poly.type
_entity_poly.pdbx_seq_one_letter_code
_entity_poly.pdbx_strand_id
1 'polypeptide(L)' 'MGDPSNPILLLSKGKSSAVQILGGYGYTKDYPVERYMREAKLFEIIEGTSEIQRGVIANKILKE' A
#
# COMPACT_ATOMS: atom_id res chain seq x y z
N MET A 1 -13.98 -2.04 -3.92
CA MET A 1 -13.29 -3.33 -4.12
C MET A 1 -12.03 -3.03 -4.91
N GLY A 2 -10.90 -2.77 -4.25
CA GLY A 2 -9.71 -2.19 -4.91
C GLY A 2 -8.92 -3.18 -5.76
N ASP A 3 -8.40 -2.69 -6.88
CA ASP A 3 -7.60 -3.39 -7.91
C ASP A 3 -6.58 -4.41 -7.33
N PRO A 4 -6.71 -5.71 -7.63
CA PRO A 4 -5.78 -6.75 -7.19
C PRO A 4 -4.44 -6.72 -7.94
N SER A 5 -4.34 -5.98 -9.05
CA SER A 5 -3.15 -5.85 -9.89
C SER A 5 -2.13 -4.87 -9.31
N ASN A 6 -2.50 -4.10 -8.28
CA ASN A 6 -1.66 -3.12 -7.62
C ASN A 6 -1.14 -3.66 -6.27
N PRO A 7 0.08 -4.23 -6.22
CA PRO A 7 0.64 -4.80 -5.00
C PRO A 7 0.84 -3.75 -3.90
N ILE A 8 1.03 -2.47 -4.25
CA ILE A 8 1.19 -1.39 -3.29
C ILE A 8 -0.15 -1.06 -2.60
N LEU A 9 -1.25 -1.12 -3.34
CA LEU A 9 -2.59 -0.92 -2.77
C LEU A 9 -2.98 -2.06 -1.81
N LEU A 10 -2.52 -3.29 -2.09
CA LEU A 10 -2.71 -4.43 -1.19
C LEU A 10 -2.00 -4.21 0.15
N LEU A 11 -0.75 -3.72 0.11
CA LEU A 11 -0.04 -3.31 1.31
C LEU A 11 -0.87 -2.26 2.06
N SER A 12 -1.37 -1.22 1.36
CA SER A 12 -2.20 -0.13 1.93
C SER A 12 -3.41 -0.63 2.71
N LYS A 13 -4.13 -1.61 2.15
CA LYS A 13 -5.25 -2.25 2.85
C LYS A 13 -4.80 -3.07 4.06
N GLY A 14 -3.72 -3.85 3.93
CA GLY A 14 -3.22 -4.72 5.00
C GLY A 14 -2.81 -3.97 6.28
N LYS A 15 -2.21 -2.78 6.14
CA LYS A 15 -1.81 -1.94 7.30
C LYS A 15 -3.01 -1.40 8.07
N SER A 16 -4.01 -0.90 7.35
CA SER A 16 -5.25 -0.39 7.96
C SER A 16 -6.00 -1.49 8.70
N SER A 17 -6.05 -2.70 8.13
CA SER A 17 -6.61 -3.87 8.81
C SER A 17 -5.78 -4.30 10.03
N ALA A 18 -4.44 -4.26 9.95
CA ALA A 18 -3.58 -4.60 11.08
C ALA A 18 -3.76 -3.64 12.27
N VAL A 19 -3.91 -2.33 12.03
CA VAL A 19 -4.21 -1.35 13.08
C VAL A 19 -5.62 -1.50 13.63
N GLN A 20 -6.61 -1.80 12.79
CA GLN A 20 -7.96 -2.09 13.29
C GLN A 20 -7.99 -3.33 14.22
N ILE A 21 -7.17 -4.34 13.95
CA ILE A 21 -7.04 -5.53 14.81
C ILE A 21 -6.37 -5.19 16.15
N LEU A 22 -5.35 -4.33 16.14
CA LEU A 22 -4.60 -3.92 17.33
C LEU A 22 -5.28 -2.80 18.14
N GLY A 23 -6.36 -2.19 17.63
CA GLY A 23 -7.07 -1.10 18.30
C GLY A 23 -6.16 0.11 18.57
N GLY A 24 -6.35 0.77 19.72
CA GLY A 24 -5.53 1.94 20.11
C GLY A 24 -4.03 1.66 20.22
N TYR A 25 -3.64 0.42 20.55
CA TYR A 25 -2.23 0.00 20.60
C TYR A 25 -1.57 -0.08 19.22
N GLY A 26 -2.36 -0.20 18.15
CA GLY A 26 -1.85 -0.14 16.79
C GLY A 26 -1.37 1.26 16.36
N TYR A 27 -1.68 2.29 17.15
CA TYR A 27 -1.27 3.68 16.93
C TYR A 27 -0.13 4.15 17.86
N THR A 28 0.28 3.31 18.81
CA THR A 28 1.40 3.60 19.71
C THR A 28 2.71 3.11 19.12
N LYS A 29 3.80 3.87 19.33
CA LYS A 29 5.17 3.54 18.88
C LYS A 29 5.72 2.23 19.46
N ASP A 30 5.04 1.67 20.45
CA ASP A 30 5.41 0.43 21.12
C ASP A 30 5.22 -0.80 20.22
N TYR A 31 4.42 -0.69 19.15
CA TYR A 31 4.17 -1.77 18.20
C TYR A 31 4.69 -1.44 16.79
N PRO A 32 5.34 -2.39 16.10
CA PRO A 32 5.96 -2.15 14.79
C PRO A 32 4.94 -1.85 13.68
N VAL A 33 3.64 -2.05 13.94
CA VAL A 33 2.57 -1.85 12.96
C VAL A 33 2.48 -0.40 12.48
N GLU A 34 2.74 0.59 13.34
CA GLU A 34 2.73 2.01 12.97
C GLU A 34 3.87 2.37 12.00
N ARG A 35 5.02 1.70 12.16
CA ARG A 35 6.17 1.85 11.27
C ARG A 35 5.84 1.29 9.89
N TYR A 36 5.25 0.10 9.82
CA TYR A 36 4.83 -0.49 8.55
C TYR A 36 3.75 0.33 7.85
N MET A 37 2.84 0.97 8.60
CA MET A 37 1.89 1.94 8.03
C MET A 37 2.60 3.08 7.31
N ARG A 38 3.57 3.71 7.97
CA ARG A 38 4.33 4.85 7.42
C ARG A 38 5.18 4.46 6.22
N GLU A 39 5.96 3.40 6.34
CA GLU A 39 6.86 2.93 5.28
C GLU A 39 6.10 2.59 4.00
N ALA A 40 4.96 1.94 4.12
CA ALA A 40 4.25 1.59 2.91
C ALA A 40 3.37 2.73 2.34
N LYS A 41 3.21 3.86 3.04
CA LYS A 41 2.76 5.11 2.40
C LYS A 41 3.90 5.78 1.63
N LEU A 42 5.12 5.66 2.12
CA LEU A 42 6.31 6.14 1.44
C LEU A 42 6.47 5.39 0.09
N PHE A 43 6.40 4.05 0.08
CA PHE A 43 6.48 3.25 -1.16
C PHE A 43 5.42 3.59 -2.22
N GLU A 44 4.26 4.15 -1.84
CA GLU A 44 3.26 4.65 -2.80
C GLU A 44 3.71 5.88 -3.59
N ILE A 45 4.78 6.56 -3.15
CA ILE A 45 5.21 7.85 -3.71
C ILE A 45 6.60 7.73 -4.34
N ILE A 46 7.55 7.10 -3.66
CA ILE A 46 8.96 7.05 -4.10
C ILE A 46 9.23 6.06 -5.24
N GLU A 47 8.60 4.88 -5.24
CA GLU A 47 8.87 3.81 -6.24
C GLU A 47 7.92 3.90 -7.46
N GLY A 48 7.37 5.10 -7.69
CA GLY A 48 6.34 5.36 -8.69
C GLY A 48 4.94 5.31 -8.09
N THR A 49 4.15 6.35 -8.38
CA THR A 49 2.77 6.40 -7.92
C THR A 49 1.94 5.30 -8.55
N SER A 50 0.85 4.93 -7.87
CA SER A 50 -0.08 3.93 -8.39
C SER A 50 -0.64 4.30 -9.78
N GLU A 51 -0.74 5.58 -10.09
CA GLU A 51 -1.16 6.10 -11.40
C GLU A 51 -0.13 5.78 -12.49
N ILE A 52 1.15 6.03 -12.22
CA ILE A 52 2.23 5.75 -13.17
C ILE A 52 2.38 4.25 -13.39
N GLN A 53 2.33 3.45 -12.32
CA GLN A 53 2.37 1.99 -12.47
C GLN A 53 1.20 1.45 -13.29
N ARG A 54 -0.02 1.95 -13.09
CA ARG A 54 -1.18 1.58 -13.93
C ARG A 54 -0.95 1.96 -15.39
N GLY A 55 -0.38 3.13 -15.67
CA GLY A 55 -0.04 3.55 -17.03
C GLY A 55 1.01 2.66 -17.69
N VAL A 56 2.04 2.22 -16.95
CA VAL A 56 3.07 1.29 -17.46
C VAL A 56 2.48 -0.09 -17.73
N ILE A 57 1.65 -0.62 -16.83
CA ILE A 57 0.97 -1.92 -16.99
C ILE A 57 0.02 -1.87 -18.19
N ALA A 58 -0.79 -0.82 -18.31
CA ALA A 58 -1.72 -0.63 -19.43
C ALA A 58 -0.97 -0.58 -20.76
N ASN A 59 0.12 0.19 -20.85
CA ASN A 59 0.96 0.23 -22.06
C ASN A 59 1.62 -1.12 -22.37
N LYS A 60 1.97 -1.91 -21.36
CA LYS A 60 2.56 -3.24 -21.56
C LYS A 60 1.53 -4.23 -22.11
N ILE A 61 0.30 -4.21 -21.59
CA ILE A 61 -0.80 -5.08 -22.05
C ILE A 61 -1.27 -4.68 -23.46
N LEU A 62 -1.35 -3.37 -23.76
CA LEU A 62 -1.82 -2.87 -25.06
C LEU A 62 -0.78 -2.99 -26.20
N LYS A 63 0.48 -3.33 -25.88
CA LYS A 63 1.55 -3.56 -26.86
C LYS A 63 1.72 -5.04 -27.24
N GLU A 64 1.02 -5.95 -26.56
CA GLU A 64 0.78 -7.32 -27.03
C GLU A 64 -0.44 -7.36 -27.96
#